data_AF-A0AAE1KS01-F1
#
_entry.id   AF-A0AAE1KS01-F1
#
_cell.length_a   1.000
_cell.length_b   1.000
_cell.length_c   1.000
_cell.angle_alpha   90.00
_cell.angle_beta   90.00
_cell.angle_gamma   90.00
#
_symmetry.space_group_name_H-M   'P 1'
#
loop_
_entity.id
_entity.type
_entity.pdbx_description
1 polymer ?
#
loop_
_entity_poly.entity_id
_entity_poly.type
_entity_poly.pdbx_seq_one_letter_code
_entity_poly.pdbx_strand_id
1 'polypeptide(L)'
;MLDLKFSSSGREDVDVRCLGVGRPFVIEFINPRHTLLTQTQVAVLQSAVNESTHLVKLRHLQIVDKKDVKYLKEGEEEKTKTYCALCLSTQGYNTAALDKLNELSEVSVEQKTIKSIT
;
A
#
# COMPACT_ATOMS: atom_id res chain seq x y z
N MET A 1 -12.08 18.49 19.02
CA MET A 1 -11.01 17.78 18.30
C MET A 1 -11.61 17.25 17.02
N LEU A 2 -10.87 17.22 15.92
CA LEU A 2 -11.37 16.63 14.67
C LEU A 2 -11.05 15.14 14.75
N ASP A 3 -12.08 14.32 14.89
CA ASP A 3 -11.91 12.87 15.00
C ASP A 3 -11.85 12.27 13.59
N LEU A 4 -10.82 11.46 13.33
CA LEU A 4 -10.60 10.82 12.04
C LEU A 4 -10.17 9.37 12.23
N LYS A 5 -10.53 8.51 11.27
CA LYS A 5 -10.05 7.14 11.19
C LYS A 5 -9.37 6.91 9.84
N PHE A 6 -8.18 6.35 9.90
CA PHE A 6 -7.43 5.93 8.72
C PHE A 6 -7.56 4.42 8.53
N SER A 7 -7.70 3.96 7.29
CA SER A 7 -7.67 2.54 6.96
C SER A 7 -7.01 2.33 5.60
N SER A 8 -6.21 1.28 5.45
CA SER A 8 -5.51 0.92 4.22
C SER A 8 -5.74 -0.54 3.86
N SER A 9 -5.55 -0.89 2.59
CA SER A 9 -5.58 -2.29 2.13
C SER A 9 -4.23 -2.94 2.46
N GLY A 10 -4.07 -3.46 3.68
CA GLY A 10 -2.81 -3.97 4.22
C GLY A 10 -1.82 -2.90 4.73
N ARG A 11 -0.65 -3.37 5.18
CA ARG A 11 0.44 -2.58 5.80
C ARG A 11 1.79 -3.08 5.31
N GLU A 12 2.77 -2.19 5.24
CA GLU A 12 4.19 -2.53 5.05
C GLU A 12 5.00 -2.16 6.29
N ASP A 13 6.18 -2.74 6.48
CA ASP A 13 7.09 -2.36 7.56
C ASP A 13 7.74 -1.00 7.31
N VAL A 14 8.28 -0.40 8.36
CA VAL A 14 8.76 1.00 8.36
C VAL A 14 9.91 1.25 7.38
N ASP A 15 10.69 0.22 7.08
CA ASP A 15 11.84 0.23 6.18
C ASP A 15 11.48 -0.17 4.73
N VAL A 16 10.20 -0.42 4.45
CA VAL A 16 9.71 -0.83 3.12
C VAL A 16 9.08 0.36 2.39
N ARG A 17 9.43 0.51 1.10
CA ARG A 17 8.84 1.52 0.22
C ARG A 17 7.66 0.94 -0.56
N CYS A 18 6.50 1.59 -0.48
CA CYS A 18 5.35 1.29 -1.34
C CYS A 18 5.44 2.10 -2.64
N LEU A 19 5.78 1.45 -3.75
CA LEU A 19 6.03 2.08 -5.06
C LEU A 19 4.92 1.79 -6.07
N GLY A 20 5.14 2.18 -7.33
CA GLY A 20 4.22 1.93 -8.45
C GLY A 20 2.93 2.75 -8.35
N VAL A 21 1.78 2.06 -8.38
CA VAL A 21 0.47 2.69 -8.22
C VAL A 21 0.12 2.99 -6.76
N GLY A 22 0.99 2.60 -5.82
CA GLY A 22 0.79 2.82 -4.39
C GLY A 22 -0.23 1.87 -3.78
N ARG A 23 -0.59 2.15 -2.52
CA ARG A 23 -1.53 1.35 -1.73
C ARG A 23 -2.84 2.10 -1.56
N PRO A 24 -3.99 1.46 -1.84
CA PRO A 24 -5.30 2.03 -1.53
C PRO A 24 -5.48 2.32 -0.04
N PHE A 25 -6.09 3.47 0.27
CA PHE A 25 -6.44 3.88 1.62
C PHE A 25 -7.75 4.68 1.63
N VAL A 26 -8.35 4.85 2.81
CA VAL A 26 -9.49 5.72 3.08
C VAL A 26 -9.28 6.47 4.39
N ILE A 27 -9.83 7.68 4.45
CA ILE A 27 -9.91 8.49 5.67
C ILE A 27 -11.39 8.77 5.93
N GLU A 28 -11.89 8.31 7.07
CA GLU A 28 -13.22 8.62 7.57
C GLU A 28 -13.12 9.82 8.51
N PHE A 29 -13.79 10.93 8.17
CA PHE A 29 -13.92 12.08 9.05
C PHE A 29 -15.19 11.93 9.89
N ILE A 30 -15.07 12.01 11.21
CA ILE A 30 -16.18 11.87 12.15
C ILE A 30 -16.79 13.25 12.43
N ASN A 31 -18.11 13.36 12.27
CA ASN A 31 -18.88 14.59 12.43
C ASN A 31 -18.31 15.81 11.62
N PRO A 32 -18.11 15.66 10.30
CA PRO A 32 -17.59 16.75 9.46
C PRO A 32 -18.62 17.88 9.35
N ARG A 33 -18.17 19.13 9.55
CA ARG A 33 -19.03 20.32 9.36
C ARG A 33 -19.24 20.67 7.88
N HIS A 34 -18.32 20.23 7.03
CA HIS A 34 -18.34 20.45 5.58
C HIS A 34 -18.06 19.13 4.86
N THR A 35 -19.03 18.64 4.10
CA THR A 35 -18.98 17.34 3.42
C THR A 35 -19.03 17.44 1.89
N LEU A 36 -19.48 18.59 1.37
CA LEU A 36 -19.59 18.83 -0.06
C LEU A 36 -18.29 19.44 -0.56
N LEU A 37 -17.47 18.60 -1.21
CA LEU A 37 -16.26 19.00 -1.89
C LEU A 37 -16.42 18.76 -3.39
N THR A 38 -16.09 19.77 -4.19
CA THR A 38 -16.03 19.62 -5.65
C THR A 38 -14.79 18.82 -6.04
N GLN A 39 -14.80 18.22 -7.24
CA GLN A 39 -13.64 17.51 -7.77
C GLN A 39 -12.38 18.39 -7.82
N THR A 40 -12.55 19.68 -8.14
CA THR A 40 -11.46 20.67 -8.14
C THR A 40 -10.88 20.87 -6.74
N GLN A 41 -11.73 20.98 -5.71
CA GLN A 41 -11.26 21.11 -4.32
C GLN A 41 -10.48 19.86 -3.87
N VAL A 42 -10.96 18.67 -4.25
CA VAL A 42 -10.25 17.42 -3.96
C VAL A 42 -8.89 17.35 -4.66
N ALA A 43 -8.81 17.80 -5.91
CA ALA A 43 -7.54 17.86 -6.65
C ALA A 43 -6.55 18.84 -5.99
N VAL A 44 -7.01 20.01 -5.55
CA VAL A 44 -6.19 20.98 -4.81
C VAL A 44 -5.68 20.39 -3.49
N LEU A 45 -6.53 19.67 -2.74
CA LEU A 45 -6.12 18.99 -1.50
C LEU A 45 -5.05 17.94 -1.78
N GLN A 46 -5.20 17.14 -2.84
CA GLN A 46 -4.20 16.15 -3.23
C GLN A 46 -2.85 16.80 -3.52
N SER A 47 -2.83 17.89 -4.31
CA SER A 47 -1.60 18.63 -4.62
C SER A 47 -0.97 19.23 -3.37
N ALA A 48 -1.76 19.85 -2.49
CA ALA A 48 -1.25 20.43 -1.25
C ALA A 48 -0.57 19.39 -0.35
N VAL A 49 -1.16 18.19 -0.21
CA VAL A 49 -0.51 17.09 0.54
C VAL A 49 0.76 16.63 -0.17
N ASN A 50 0.72 16.47 -1.48
CA ASN A 50 1.87 16.09 -2.28
C ASN A 50 3.01 17.11 -2.23
N GLU A 51 2.73 18.39 -2.03
CA GLU A 51 3.75 19.43 -1.90
C GLU A 51 4.29 19.54 -0.47
N SER A 52 3.48 19.16 0.53
CA SER A 52 3.85 19.27 1.95
C SER A 52 5.00 18.36 2.38
N THR A 53 5.25 17.27 1.64
CA THR A 53 6.29 16.29 1.99
C THR A 53 6.80 15.52 0.78
N HIS A 54 8.04 15.07 0.85
CA HIS A 54 8.64 14.16 -0.15
C HIS A 54 8.52 12.68 0.25
N LEU A 55 8.09 12.38 1.49
CA LEU A 55 8.04 11.02 2.04
C LEU A 55 6.87 10.20 1.49
N VAL A 56 5.74 10.86 1.22
CA VAL A 56 4.53 10.23 0.69
C VAL A 56 3.96 11.04 -0.45
N LYS A 57 3.36 10.36 -1.43
CA LYS A 57 2.59 10.97 -2.51
C LYS A 57 1.25 10.27 -2.63
N LEU A 58 0.20 11.07 -2.69
CA LEU A 58 -1.18 10.68 -2.95
C LEU A 58 -1.47 10.72 -4.45
N ARG A 59 -2.38 9.84 -4.87
CA ARG A 59 -2.97 9.83 -6.20
C ARG A 59 -4.40 9.32 -6.13
N HIS A 60 -5.21 9.71 -7.11
CA HIS A 60 -6.62 9.33 -7.21
C HIS A 60 -7.45 9.64 -5.95
N LEU A 61 -7.12 10.75 -5.26
CA LEU A 61 -7.92 11.23 -4.14
C LEU A 61 -9.33 11.56 -4.64
N GLN A 62 -10.33 11.02 -3.97
CA GLN A 62 -11.73 11.14 -4.33
C GLN A 62 -12.62 10.94 -3.10
N ILE A 63 -13.83 11.47 -3.16
CA ILE A 63 -14.85 11.18 -2.15
C ILE A 63 -15.46 9.82 -2.47
N VAL A 64 -15.58 8.96 -1.46
CA VAL A 64 -16.08 7.58 -1.59
C VAL A 64 -17.20 7.33 -0.59
N ASP A 65 -18.03 6.33 -0.88
CA ASP A 65 -19.08 5.88 0.03
C ASP A 65 -18.55 4.81 0.99
N LYS A 66 -19.26 4.61 2.11
CA LYS A 66 -18.96 3.54 3.07
C LYS A 66 -18.90 2.15 2.41
N LYS A 67 -19.69 1.92 1.37
CA LYS A 67 -19.71 0.66 0.61
C LYS A 67 -18.39 0.37 -0.10
N ASP A 68 -17.62 1.40 -0.44
CA ASP A 68 -16.36 1.26 -1.19
C ASP A 68 -15.20 0.85 -0.28
N VAL A 69 -15.36 1.04 1.03
CA VAL A 69 -14.36 0.62 2.04
C VAL A 69 -14.15 -0.90 2.01
N LYS A 70 -15.15 -1.68 1.59
CA LYS A 70 -15.01 -3.15 1.49
C LYS A 70 -13.91 -3.56 0.49
N TYR A 71 -13.69 -2.78 -0.56
CA TYR A 71 -12.67 -3.06 -1.57
C TYR A 71 -11.24 -2.99 -1.01
N LEU A 72 -11.04 -2.29 0.12
CA LEU A 72 -9.76 -2.29 0.83
C LEU A 72 -9.50 -3.65 1.49
N LYS A 73 -10.52 -4.25 2.11
CA LYS A 73 -10.42 -5.55 2.78
C LYS A 73 -10.30 -6.69 1.78
N GLU A 74 -11.18 -6.73 0.78
CA GLU A 74 -11.13 -7.70 -0.31
C GLU A 74 -9.76 -7.64 -1.02
N GLY A 75 -9.26 -6.42 -1.26
CA GLY A 75 -7.95 -6.22 -1.86
C GLY A 75 -6.77 -6.66 -0.99
N GLU A 76 -6.92 -6.70 0.33
CA GLU A 76 -5.86 -7.12 1.24
C GLU A 76 -5.68 -8.64 1.23
N GLU A 77 -6.80 -9.37 1.17
CA GLU A 77 -6.90 -10.82 1.23
C GLU A 77 -6.66 -11.48 -0.14
N GLU A 78 -7.23 -10.93 -1.21
CA GLU A 78 -7.31 -11.64 -2.49
C GLU A 78 -6.29 -11.16 -3.53
N LYS A 79 -5.83 -9.91 -3.45
CA LYS A 79 -4.97 -9.36 -4.50
C LYS A 79 -3.52 -9.76 -4.33
N THR A 80 -2.92 -10.17 -5.45
CA THR A 80 -1.49 -10.42 -5.56
C THR A 80 -0.69 -9.14 -5.29
N LYS A 81 0.42 -9.29 -4.57
CA LYS A 81 1.35 -8.21 -4.26
C LYS A 81 2.66 -8.47 -5.01
N THR A 82 3.31 -7.40 -5.48
CA THR A 82 4.58 -7.47 -6.20
C THR A 82 5.66 -6.79 -5.38
N TYR A 83 6.78 -7.48 -5.20
CA TYR A 83 7.89 -7.01 -4.39
C TYR A 83 9.19 -6.99 -5.19
N CYS A 84 10.08 -6.10 -4.80
CA CYS A 84 11.47 -6.07 -5.28
C CYS A 84 12.36 -5.97 -4.04
N ALA A 85 13.31 -6.89 -3.94
CA ALA A 85 14.22 -6.99 -2.81
C ALA A 85 15.67 -6.99 -3.31
N LEU A 86 16.55 -6.32 -2.57
CA LEU A 86 17.99 -6.45 -2.74
C LEU A 86 18.47 -7.65 -1.92
N CYS A 87 18.86 -8.72 -2.61
CA CYS A 87 19.31 -9.95 -1.98
C CYS A 87 20.84 -10.04 -1.95
N LEU A 88 21.40 -10.41 -0.79
CA LEU A 88 22.83 -10.65 -0.62
C LEU A 88 23.08 -12.14 -0.36
N SER A 89 24.02 -12.73 -1.08
CA SER A 89 24.51 -14.10 -0.85
C SER A 89 25.98 -14.07 -0.42
N THR A 90 26.28 -14.63 0.75
CA THR A 90 27.67 -14.75 1.25
C THR A 90 28.49 -15.78 0.48
N GLN A 91 27.83 -16.73 -0.19
CA GLN A 91 28.47 -17.74 -1.03
C GLN A 91 28.58 -17.30 -2.50
N GLY A 92 28.16 -16.07 -2.81
CA GLY A 92 28.01 -15.58 -4.18
C GLY A 92 26.80 -16.18 -4.90
N TYR A 93 26.69 -15.87 -6.19
CA TYR A 93 25.69 -16.41 -7.10
C TYR A 93 26.31 -16.62 -8.49
N ASN A 94 25.70 -17.49 -9.30
CA ASN A 94 26.04 -17.63 -10.71
C ASN A 94 24.78 -17.47 -11.57
N THR A 95 24.96 -17.23 -12.86
CA THR A 95 23.86 -17.01 -13.81
C THR A 95 22.94 -18.21 -13.88
N ALA A 96 23.47 -19.42 -13.92
CA ALA A 96 22.67 -20.66 -13.98
C ALA A 96 21.71 -20.82 -12.79
N ALA A 97 22.09 -20.36 -11.59
CA ALA A 97 21.20 -20.37 -10.43
C ALA A 97 20.08 -19.32 -10.55
N LEU A 98 20.38 -18.15 -11.11
CA LEU A 98 19.38 -17.11 -11.39
C LEU A 98 18.40 -17.56 -12.48
N ASP A 99 18.88 -18.24 -13.52
CA ASP A 99 18.04 -18.77 -14.59
C ASP A 99 17.01 -19.77 -14.02
N LYS A 100 17.47 -20.69 -13.16
CA LYS A 100 16.57 -21.61 -12.44
C LYS A 100 15.54 -20.89 -11.58
N LEU A 101 15.91 -19.79 -10.92
CA LEU A 101 14.95 -18.99 -10.13
C LEU A 101 13.91 -18.31 -11.03
N ASN A 102 14.31 -17.84 -12.22
CA ASN A 102 13.42 -17.22 -13.18
C ASN A 102 12.45 -18.23 -13.83
N GLU A 103 12.82 -19.51 -13.89
CA GLU A 103 11.95 -20.60 -14.37
C GLU A 103 10.90 -21.02 -13.34
N LEU A 104 11.04 -20.62 -12.07
CA LEU A 104 10.07 -20.95 -11.04
C LEU A 104 8.75 -20.20 -11.27
N SER A 105 7.67 -20.95 -11.33
CA SER A 105 6.29 -20.44 -11.33
C SER A 105 5.46 -21.21 -10.29
N GLU A 106 4.51 -20.52 -9.66
CA GLU A 106 3.52 -21.11 -8.73
C GLU A 106 4.15 -21.94 -7.60
N VAL A 107 5.22 -21.43 -6.98
CA VAL A 107 5.89 -22.10 -5.87
C VAL A 107 5.04 -22.00 -4.59
N SER A 108 4.70 -23.16 -4.03
CA SER A 108 4.07 -23.23 -2.71
C SER A 108 5.12 -23.14 -1.61
N VAL A 109 4.90 -22.26 -0.63
CA VAL A 109 5.82 -22.01 0.49
C VAL A 109 5.08 -22.24 1.80
N GLU A 110 5.60 -23.16 2.63
CA GLU A 110 5.09 -23.39 3.97
C GLU A 110 5.72 -22.39 4.96
N GLN A 111 5.01 -21.29 5.20
CA GLN A 111 5.49 -20.21 6.06
C GLN A 111 4.94 -20.34 7.49
N LYS A 112 5.84 -20.45 8.48
CA LYS A 112 5.49 -20.29 9.90
C LYS A 112 5.40 -18.82 10.28
N THR A 113 4.67 -18.51 11.35
CA THR A 113 4.62 -17.15 11.91
C THR A 113 6.02 -16.63 12.20
N ILE A 114 6.34 -15.45 11.69
CA ILE A 114 7.65 -14.83 11.92
C ILE A 114 7.77 -14.39 13.38
N LYS A 115 8.95 -14.57 13.98
CA LYS A 115 9.18 -14.31 15.40
C LYS A 115 9.05 -12.83 15.79
N SER A 116 9.19 -11.91 14.84
CA SER A 116 9.11 -10.46 15.08
C SER A 116 7.69 -9.92 15.26
N ILE A 117 6.65 -10.75 15.08
CA ILE A 117 5.24 -10.38 15.28
C ILE A 117 4.69 -10.91 16.62
N THR A 118 5.43 -11.74 17.36
CA THR A 118 5.05 -12.26 18.69
C THR A 118 5.74 -11.48 19.79
#